data_AF-A0A7K2M889-F1
#
_entry.id   AF-A0A7K2M889-F1
#
_cell.length_a   1.000
_cell.length_b   1.000
_cell.length_c   1.000
_cell.angle_alpha   90.00
_cell.angle_beta   90.00
_cell.angle_gamma   90.00
#
_symmetry.space_group_name_H-M   'P 1'
#
loop_
_entity.id
_entity.type
_entity.pdbx_description
1 polymer ?
#
loop_
_entity_poly.entity_id
_entity_poly.type
_entity_poly.pdbx_seq_one_letter_code
_entity_poly.pdbx_strand_id
1 'polypeptide(L)'
;TLPGRAATEAAEAAPVAAGVPGASVTQIPFDTGSPGGRGTVQITLEPGRVGQNAVEAVVFGPDGGLSTVPELRLSLSLPDRDIGPIDARLVNRGGYWGTDSLNLPFPGAWSAKATVRVSDLDQGSGSRTVRITR
;
A
#
# COMPACT_ATOMS: atom_id res chain seq x y z
N THR A 1 0.24 -16.36 -48.17
CA THR A 1 0.70 -15.84 -46.87
C THR A 1 -0.10 -14.59 -46.54
N LEU A 2 -0.95 -14.66 -45.52
CA LEU A 2 -1.66 -13.50 -44.98
C LEU A 2 -1.68 -13.66 -43.44
N PRO A 3 -0.91 -12.86 -42.70
CA PRO A 3 -0.97 -12.80 -41.25
C PRO A 3 -2.00 -11.75 -40.83
N GLY A 4 -2.82 -12.03 -39.83
CA GLY A 4 -3.75 -11.03 -39.33
C GLY A 4 -4.60 -11.52 -38.18
N ARG A 5 -4.27 -11.05 -36.98
CA ARG A 5 -5.03 -11.11 -35.72
C ARG A 5 -5.00 -12.46 -35.00
N ALA A 6 -3.86 -12.77 -34.39
CA ALA A 6 -3.89 -13.40 -33.08
C ALA A 6 -4.47 -12.37 -32.10
N ALA A 7 -5.66 -12.68 -31.60
CA ALA A 7 -6.30 -11.97 -30.53
C ALA A 7 -5.64 -12.34 -29.19
N THR A 8 -5.76 -11.39 -28.26
CA THR A 8 -5.97 -11.64 -26.82
C THR A 8 -4.73 -11.77 -25.92
N GLU A 9 -4.86 -11.06 -24.79
CA GLU A 9 -4.09 -11.17 -23.54
C GLU A 9 -2.68 -10.55 -23.50
N ALA A 10 -2.65 -9.22 -23.51
CA ALA A 10 -1.71 -8.48 -22.66
C ALA A 10 -2.50 -7.83 -21.50
N ALA A 11 -3.20 -8.66 -20.72
CA ALA A 11 -3.76 -8.24 -19.45
C ALA A 11 -2.67 -8.38 -18.38
N GLU A 12 -2.30 -7.25 -17.80
CA GLU A 12 -1.70 -7.09 -16.47
C GLU A 12 -0.67 -8.13 -16.01
N ALA A 13 0.59 -7.85 -16.31
CA ALA A 13 1.65 -8.11 -15.36
C ALA A 13 2.44 -6.81 -15.21
N ALA A 14 2.01 -5.97 -14.26
CA ALA A 14 2.94 -4.99 -13.69
C ALA A 14 4.17 -5.78 -13.22
N PRO A 15 5.40 -5.30 -13.47
CA PRO A 15 6.58 -5.98 -12.97
C PRO A 15 6.46 -6.03 -11.45
N VAL A 16 6.21 -7.22 -10.91
CA VAL A 16 6.47 -7.51 -9.50
C VAL A 16 7.98 -7.33 -9.36
N ALA A 17 8.38 -6.13 -8.93
CA ALA A 17 9.74 -5.86 -8.51
C ALA A 17 10.12 -7.00 -7.56
N ALA A 18 11.12 -7.78 -7.94
CA ALA A 18 11.61 -8.88 -7.13
C ALA A 18 11.92 -8.31 -5.74
N GLY A 19 11.09 -8.68 -4.75
CA GLY A 19 11.16 -8.12 -3.42
C GLY A 19 12.56 -8.33 -2.84
N VAL A 20 13.10 -7.30 -2.20
CA VAL A 20 14.30 -7.42 -1.35
C VAL A 20 14.04 -8.57 -0.37
N PRO A 21 14.96 -9.53 -0.18
CA PRO A 21 14.78 -10.60 0.79
C PRO A 21 14.47 -10.03 2.18
N GLY A 22 13.27 -10.31 2.70
CA GLY A 22 12.80 -9.76 3.97
C GLY A 22 11.92 -8.51 3.86
N ALA A 23 11.71 -7.96 2.67
CA ALA A 23 10.67 -6.95 2.45
C ALA A 23 9.34 -7.62 2.08
N SER A 24 8.24 -7.07 2.58
CA SER A 24 6.89 -7.45 2.20
C SER A 24 6.22 -6.30 1.46
N VAL A 25 5.64 -6.60 0.29
CA VAL A 25 4.96 -5.60 -0.54
C VAL A 25 3.47 -5.91 -0.58
N THR A 26 2.65 -4.91 -0.30
CA THR A 26 1.18 -5.03 -0.27
C THR A 26 0.55 -3.87 -1.03
N GLN A 27 -0.37 -4.18 -1.93
CA GLN A 27 -1.15 -3.18 -2.65
C GLN A 27 -2.54 -3.05 -2.02
N ILE A 28 -2.92 -1.82 -1.68
CA ILE A 28 -4.17 -1.45 -1.03
C ILE A 28 -4.95 -0.53 -1.98
N PRO A 29 -5.99 -1.02 -2.66
CA PRO A 29 -6.83 -0.17 -3.49
C PRO A 29 -7.63 0.80 -2.60
N PHE A 30 -7.86 2.02 -3.08
CA PHE A 30 -8.74 3.00 -2.45
C PHE A 30 -9.67 3.63 -3.49
N ASP A 31 -10.82 4.11 -3.01
CA ASP A 31 -11.82 4.83 -3.79
C ASP A 31 -12.40 5.96 -2.95
N THR A 32 -12.41 7.19 -3.46
CA THR A 32 -13.04 8.35 -2.81
C THR A 32 -14.50 8.54 -3.26
N GLY A 33 -14.98 7.81 -4.27
CA GLY A 33 -16.30 7.97 -4.89
C GLY A 33 -16.38 9.08 -5.94
N SER A 34 -15.28 9.81 -6.19
CA SER A 34 -15.21 10.93 -7.13
C SER A 34 -14.48 10.54 -8.44
N PRO A 35 -14.79 11.16 -9.59
CA PRO A 35 -14.01 10.96 -10.82
C PRO A 35 -12.53 11.28 -10.60
N GLY A 36 -11.64 10.33 -10.88
CA GLY A 36 -10.21 10.45 -10.63
C GLY A 36 -9.77 10.18 -9.17
N GLY A 37 -10.70 9.88 -8.26
CA GLY A 37 -10.44 9.57 -6.85
C GLY A 37 -10.18 8.10 -6.53
N ARG A 38 -9.81 7.29 -7.54
CA ARG A 38 -9.50 5.87 -7.41
C ARG A 38 -8.02 5.64 -7.63
N GLY A 39 -7.45 4.68 -6.92
CA GLY A 39 -6.05 4.32 -7.09
C GLY A 39 -5.62 3.19 -6.17
N THR A 40 -4.31 3.00 -6.08
CA THR A 40 -3.69 1.96 -5.27
C THR A 40 -2.56 2.54 -4.46
N VAL A 41 -2.51 2.23 -3.16
CA VAL A 41 -1.34 2.50 -2.33
C VAL A 41 -0.51 1.22 -2.27
N GLN A 42 0.73 1.27 -2.76
CA GLN A 42 1.69 0.21 -2.52
C GLN A 42 2.44 0.50 -1.23
N ILE A 43 2.41 -0.45 -0.30
CA ILE A 43 3.15 -0.42 0.96
C ILE A 43 4.27 -1.44 0.87
N THR A 44 5.50 -1.01 1.15
CA THR A 44 6.65 -1.88 1.41
C THR A 44 6.96 -1.84 2.90
N LEU A 45 6.95 -3.00 3.55
CA LEU A 45 7.36 -3.15 4.95
C LEU A 45 8.69 -3.89 4.99
N GLU A 46 9.68 -3.34 5.70
CA GLU A 46 10.98 -3.97 5.89
C GLU A 46 11.34 -3.91 7.39
N PRO A 47 11.57 -5.04 8.08
CA PRO A 47 11.72 -6.40 7.56
C PRO A 47 10.43 -7.26 7.56
N GLY A 48 9.24 -6.67 7.75
CA GLY A 48 8.01 -7.47 7.73
C GLY A 48 7.86 -8.43 8.93
N ARG A 49 8.53 -8.14 10.05
CA ARG A 49 8.57 -9.03 11.23
C ARG A 49 8.31 -8.27 12.53
N VAL A 50 8.20 -9.01 13.64
CA VAL A 50 8.07 -8.45 14.98
C VAL A 50 9.20 -7.47 15.29
N GLY A 51 8.85 -6.36 15.92
CA GLY A 51 9.76 -5.28 16.29
C GLY A 51 9.66 -4.07 15.36
N GLN A 52 10.76 -3.33 15.25
CA GLN A 52 10.84 -2.14 14.38
C GLN A 52 10.82 -2.53 12.90
N ASN A 53 10.03 -1.78 12.14
CA ASN A 53 9.88 -1.87 10.70
C ASN A 53 9.97 -0.47 10.10
N ALA A 54 10.70 -0.38 8.99
CA ALA A 54 10.54 0.68 8.03
C ALA A 54 9.32 0.43 7.15
N VAL A 55 8.69 1.52 6.74
CA VAL A 55 7.59 1.53 5.80
C VAL A 55 7.90 2.53 4.71
N GLU A 56 7.72 2.11 3.47
CA GLU A 56 7.62 2.99 2.32
C GLU A 56 6.24 2.83 1.69
N ALA A 57 5.63 3.94 1.30
CA ALA A 57 4.30 3.97 0.72
C ALA A 57 4.27 4.87 -0.52
N VAL A 58 3.79 4.31 -1.62
CA VAL A 58 3.69 5.00 -2.92
C VAL A 58 2.24 4.95 -3.37
N VAL A 59 1.72 6.08 -3.86
CA VAL A 59 0.35 6.16 -4.37
C VAL A 59 0.39 6.11 -5.89
N PHE A 60 -0.44 5.23 -6.46
CA PHE A 60 -0.66 5.09 -7.88
C PHE A 60 -2.08 5.55 -8.22
N GLY A 61 -2.21 6.31 -9.30
CA GLY A 61 -3.49 6.70 -9.89
C GLY A 61 -4.20 5.53 -10.59
N PRO A 62 -5.40 5.77 -11.13
CA PRO A 62 -6.19 4.73 -11.79
C PRO A 62 -5.59 4.26 -13.12
N ASP A 63 -4.66 5.02 -13.68
CA ASP A 63 -3.86 4.71 -14.87
C ASP A 63 -2.58 3.93 -14.55
N GLY A 64 -2.31 3.66 -13.27
CA GLY A 64 -1.07 3.03 -12.79
C GLY A 64 0.12 3.99 -12.72
N GLY A 65 -0.06 5.28 -13.03
CA GLY A 65 0.97 6.31 -12.90
C GLY A 65 1.21 6.71 -11.44
N LEU A 66 2.41 7.20 -11.13
CA LEU A 66 2.69 7.79 -9.81
C LEU A 66 1.78 9.00 -9.57
N SER A 67 1.16 9.05 -8.40
CA SER A 67 0.27 10.12 -8.00
C SER A 67 0.76 10.76 -6.70
N THR A 68 0.83 12.09 -6.68
CA THR A 68 1.08 12.85 -5.46
C THR A 68 -0.25 13.18 -4.80
N VAL A 69 -0.31 12.97 -3.49
CA VAL A 69 -1.52 13.25 -2.69
C VAL A 69 -1.21 14.22 -1.56
N PRO A 70 -2.15 15.12 -1.22
CA PRO A 70 -2.00 16.01 -0.08
C PRO A 70 -1.72 15.28 1.24
N GLU A 71 -2.34 14.11 1.46
CA GLU A 71 -2.12 13.33 2.67
C GLU A 71 -2.28 11.83 2.45
N LEU A 72 -1.39 11.06 3.08
CA LEU A 72 -1.50 9.60 3.21
C LEU A 72 -1.30 9.19 4.68
N ARG A 73 -2.27 8.46 5.23
CA ARG A 73 -2.18 7.84 6.55
C ARG A 73 -2.20 6.32 6.42
N LEU A 74 -1.36 5.64 7.19
CA LEU A 74 -1.34 4.19 7.30
C LEU A 74 -1.48 3.78 8.76
N SER A 75 -2.41 2.87 9.01
CA SER A 75 -2.60 2.27 10.33
C SER A 75 -2.64 0.76 10.24
N LEU A 76 -2.10 0.08 11.26
CA LEU A 76 -2.09 -1.38 11.34
C LEU A 76 -2.83 -1.84 12.59
N SER A 77 -3.61 -2.89 12.46
CA SER A 77 -4.32 -3.54 13.57
C SER A 77 -4.14 -5.05 13.51
N LEU A 78 -4.15 -5.72 14.66
CA LEU A 78 -4.14 -7.19 14.76
C LEU A 78 -5.45 -7.63 15.40
N PRO A 79 -6.48 -7.94 14.58
CA PRO A 79 -7.81 -8.29 15.08
C PRO A 79 -7.79 -9.49 16.04
N ASP A 80 -6.98 -10.51 15.75
CA ASP A 80 -6.86 -11.73 16.56
C ASP A 80 -6.40 -11.48 18.01
N ARG A 81 -5.89 -10.28 18.32
CA ARG A 81 -5.38 -9.90 19.64
C ARG A 81 -5.93 -8.56 20.13
N ASP A 82 -6.93 -7.99 19.44
CA ASP A 82 -7.49 -6.67 19.74
C ASP A 82 -6.43 -5.56 19.86
N ILE A 83 -5.43 -5.58 18.98
CA ILE A 83 -4.37 -4.57 18.97
C ILE A 83 -4.60 -3.56 17.86
N GLY A 84 -4.44 -2.29 18.20
CA GLY A 84 -4.44 -1.18 17.26
C GLY A 84 -5.73 -0.35 17.29
N PRO A 85 -5.86 0.62 16.37
CA PRO A 85 -4.93 0.93 15.28
C PRO A 85 -3.61 1.54 15.78
N ILE A 86 -2.48 0.99 15.29
CA ILE A 86 -1.15 1.58 15.43
C ILE A 86 -0.91 2.45 14.21
N ASP A 87 -0.75 3.76 14.42
CA ASP A 87 -0.40 4.71 13.35
C ASP A 87 1.08 4.54 12.98
N ALA A 88 1.36 4.33 11.68
CA ALA A 88 2.72 4.25 11.17
C ALA A 88 3.44 5.60 11.16
N ARG A 89 2.71 6.72 11.28
CA ARG A 89 3.27 8.08 11.29
C ARG A 89 4.12 8.34 10.05
N LEU A 90 3.55 8.08 8.88
CA LEU A 90 4.20 8.30 7.60
C LEU A 90 4.53 9.78 7.40
N VAL A 91 5.73 10.05 6.86
CA VAL A 91 6.18 11.38 6.49
C VAL A 91 6.34 11.45 4.97
N ASN A 92 5.86 12.52 4.35
CA ASN A 92 6.06 12.75 2.92
C ASN A 92 7.56 13.04 2.64
N ARG A 93 8.15 12.26 1.73
CA ARG A 93 9.57 12.34 1.33
C ARG A 93 9.77 12.93 -0.07
N GLY A 94 8.76 13.57 -0.65
CA GLY A 94 8.86 14.22 -1.96
C GLY A 94 8.76 13.26 -3.15
N GLY A 95 7.78 12.35 -3.10
CA GLY A 95 7.51 11.36 -4.17
C GLY A 95 6.97 10.03 -3.64
N TYR A 96 7.31 9.71 -2.39
CA TYR A 96 6.77 8.62 -1.61
C TYR A 96 6.62 9.07 -0.15
N TRP A 97 5.98 8.25 0.67
CA TRP A 97 5.82 8.45 2.09
C TRP A 97 6.61 7.38 2.85
N GLY A 98 7.18 7.70 4.00
CA GLY A 98 7.87 6.68 4.79
C GLY A 98 8.06 6.98 6.26
N THR A 99 8.38 5.92 7.00
CA THR A 99 8.74 5.92 8.42
C THR A 99 9.75 4.80 8.67
N ASP A 100 10.57 4.92 9.70
CA ASP A 100 11.49 3.90 10.20
C ASP A 100 11.11 3.43 11.63
N SER A 101 10.01 3.96 12.17
CA SER A 101 9.66 3.85 13.59
C SER A 101 8.44 2.97 13.89
N LEU A 102 7.89 2.27 12.89
CA LEU A 102 6.73 1.41 13.10
C LEU A 102 7.15 0.17 13.90
N ASN A 103 6.66 0.05 15.14
CA ASN A 103 6.90 -1.11 15.98
C ASN A 103 5.68 -2.05 16.01
N LEU A 104 5.87 -3.30 15.58
CA LEU A 104 4.82 -4.33 15.56
C LEU A 104 5.12 -5.40 16.62
N PRO A 105 4.36 -5.47 17.73
CA PRO A 105 4.75 -6.27 18.89
C PRO A 105 4.52 -7.78 18.74
N PHE A 106 3.73 -8.22 17.76
CA PHE A 106 3.34 -9.62 17.63
C PHE A 106 3.31 -10.10 16.17
N PRO A 107 3.64 -11.38 15.94
CA PRO A 107 3.48 -11.99 14.62
C PRO A 107 2.00 -12.26 14.36
N GLY A 108 1.60 -12.31 13.09
CA GLY A 108 0.22 -12.61 12.73
C GLY A 108 -0.24 -11.97 11.42
N ALA A 109 -1.54 -12.06 11.16
CA ALA A 109 -2.21 -11.41 10.05
C ALA A 109 -2.70 -10.02 10.48
N TRP A 110 -1.91 -9.00 10.18
CA TRP A 110 -2.26 -7.61 10.50
C TRP A 110 -3.15 -7.03 9.39
N SER A 111 -4.18 -6.27 9.76
CA SER A 111 -4.96 -5.46 8.82
C SER A 111 -4.30 -4.09 8.69
N ALA A 112 -3.71 -3.83 7.52
CA ALA A 112 -3.18 -2.53 7.15
C ALA A 112 -4.28 -1.72 6.45
N LYS A 113 -4.63 -0.57 7.02
CA LYS A 113 -5.59 0.38 6.45
C LYS A 113 -4.86 1.63 5.97
N ALA A 114 -4.92 1.87 4.67
CA ALA A 114 -4.45 3.10 4.04
C ALA A 114 -5.61 4.08 3.88
N THR A 115 -5.40 5.34 4.26
CA THR A 115 -6.36 6.43 4.06
C THR A 115 -5.68 7.51 3.25
N VAL A 116 -6.24 7.82 2.09
CA VAL A 116 -5.68 8.73 1.09
C VAL A 116 -6.60 9.93 0.97
N ARG A 117 -6.07 11.14 1.19
CA ARG A 117 -6.79 12.37 0.89
C ARG A 117 -6.28 12.90 -0.45
N VAL A 118 -7.16 13.03 -1.44
CA VAL A 118 -6.82 13.51 -2.79
C VAL A 118 -7.16 14.99 -2.96
N SER A 119 -8.11 15.52 -2.19
CA SER A 119 -8.47 16.95 -2.12
C SER A 119 -8.94 17.31 -0.70
N ASP A 120 -9.27 18.57 -0.41
CA ASP A 120 -9.81 18.97 0.90
C ASP A 120 -11.13 18.26 1.25
N LEU A 121 -11.89 17.82 0.24
CA LEU A 121 -13.21 17.21 0.41
C LEU A 121 -13.24 15.72 0.03
N ASP A 122 -12.22 15.23 -0.69
CA ASP A 122 -12.18 13.87 -1.21
C ASP A 122 -11.16 13.02 -0.46
N GLN A 123 -11.64 11.98 0.22
CA GLN A 123 -10.81 11.01 0.93
C GLN A 123 -11.33 9.59 0.70
N GLY A 124 -10.41 8.68 0.38
CA GLY A 124 -10.68 7.25 0.23
C GLY A 124 -9.90 6.44 1.25
N SER A 125 -10.39 5.24 1.56
CA SER A 125 -9.61 4.29 2.36
C SER A 125 -9.80 2.88 1.86
N GLY A 126 -8.76 2.06 2.04
CA GLY A 126 -8.80 0.63 1.77
C GLY A 126 -8.02 -0.12 2.84
N SER A 127 -8.29 -1.42 2.95
CA SER A 127 -7.59 -2.29 3.87
C SER A 127 -7.12 -3.56 3.19
N ARG A 128 -5.95 -4.05 3.59
CA ARG A 128 -5.42 -5.34 3.14
C ARG A 128 -4.69 -6.04 4.29
N THR A 129 -4.75 -7.36 4.28
CA THR A 129 -3.98 -8.17 5.22
C THR A 129 -2.51 -8.20 4.84
N VAL A 130 -1.65 -7.92 5.82
CA VAL A 130 -0.18 -8.02 5.75
C VAL A 130 0.26 -9.06 6.78
N ARG A 131 1.17 -9.96 6.40
CA ARG A 131 1.66 -11.00 7.30
C ARG A 131 2.96 -10.57 7.96
N ILE A 132 2.96 -10.61 9.29
CA ILE A 132 4.13 -10.29 10.12
C ILE A 132 4.71 -11.58 10.69
N THR A 133 5.98 -11.85 10.39
CA THR A 133 6.69 -13.01 10.91
C THR A 133 7.30 -12.73 12.28
N ARG A 134 7.82 -13.77 12.96
CA ARG A 134 8.65 -13.56 14.15
C ARG A 134 9.98 -12.90 13.80
#